data_AF-A0A917XQC5-F1
#
_entry.id   AF-A0A917XQC5-F1
#
_cell.length_a   1.000
_cell.length_b   1.000
_cell.length_c   1.000
_cell.angle_alpha   90.00
_cell.angle_beta   90.00
_cell.angle_gamma   90.00
#
_symmetry.space_group_name_H-M   'P 1'
#
loop_
_entity.id
_entity.type
_entity.pdbx_description
1 polymer ?
#
loop_
_entity_poly.entity_id
_entity_poly.type
_entity_poly.pdbx_seq_one_letter_code
_entity_poly.pdbx_strand_id
1 'polypeptide(L)'
;MPATPQHHPAWSPAGAAADSGPDGTDLQLYQEKFRRRLPHALDDLRGPTQGVVEAPATVVWSGLRAFELGNERQLMSLYRTVLAEGMREDLCALLNRDILLRWWPTLRILVSTTVCGVWEERFPQLRALADVPPAQPPARRRRHHRGPAAA
;
A
#
# COMPACT_ATOMS: atom_id res chain seq x y z
N MET A 1 -42.87 29.68 -54.50
CA MET A 1 -42.19 28.80 -53.53
C MET A 1 -40.74 29.24 -53.39
N PRO A 2 -40.38 30.14 -52.45
CA PRO A 2 -38.99 30.30 -52.05
C PRO A 2 -38.74 29.57 -50.72
N ALA A 3 -37.77 28.67 -50.73
CA ALA A 3 -37.32 27.94 -49.54
C ALA A 3 -36.44 28.85 -48.67
N THR A 4 -36.83 29.03 -47.42
CA THR A 4 -36.07 29.69 -46.37
C THR A 4 -34.82 28.86 -46.03
N PRO A 5 -33.60 29.43 -45.97
CA PRO A 5 -32.47 28.74 -45.37
C PRO A 5 -32.57 28.87 -43.84
N GLN A 6 -32.72 27.73 -43.16
CA GLN A 6 -32.67 27.67 -41.70
C GLN A 6 -31.21 27.74 -41.23
N HIS A 7 -30.87 28.77 -40.44
CA HIS A 7 -29.62 28.86 -39.71
C HIS A 7 -29.56 27.78 -38.62
N HIS A 8 -28.62 26.87 -38.72
CA HIS A 8 -28.17 26.01 -37.62
C HIS A 8 -27.23 26.81 -36.69
N PRO A 9 -27.32 26.66 -35.35
CA PRO A 9 -26.34 27.26 -34.46
C PRO A 9 -25.00 26.54 -34.62
N ALA A 10 -23.94 27.33 -34.80
CA ALA A 10 -22.56 26.87 -34.71
C ALA A 10 -22.25 26.45 -33.26
N TRP A 11 -22.43 25.18 -32.95
CA TRP A 11 -21.82 24.60 -31.76
C TRP A 11 -20.30 24.57 -31.97
N SER A 12 -19.61 25.46 -31.28
CA SER A 12 -18.15 25.42 -31.15
C SER A 12 -17.77 24.52 -29.98
N PRO A 13 -16.93 23.49 -30.13
CA PRO A 13 -16.36 22.80 -28.98
C PRO A 13 -15.16 23.61 -28.49
N ALA A 14 -15.42 24.64 -27.68
CA ALA A 14 -14.39 25.26 -26.86
C ALA A 14 -14.51 24.70 -25.43
N GLY A 15 -13.60 23.78 -25.10
CA GLY A 15 -13.32 23.40 -23.71
C GLY A 15 -14.25 22.38 -23.09
N ALA A 16 -14.11 21.11 -23.47
CA ALA A 16 -14.45 20.00 -22.58
C ALA A 16 -13.12 19.34 -22.18
N ALA A 17 -12.70 19.64 -20.96
CA ALA A 17 -11.62 18.96 -20.27
C ALA A 17 -11.81 17.45 -20.38
N ALA A 18 -10.68 16.73 -20.46
CA ALA A 18 -10.61 15.28 -20.47
C ALA A 18 -11.70 14.67 -19.57
N ASP A 19 -12.66 14.02 -20.23
CA ASP A 19 -13.63 13.13 -19.63
C ASP A 19 -12.85 12.04 -18.89
N SER A 20 -12.54 12.32 -17.62
CA SER A 20 -12.04 11.30 -16.73
C SER A 20 -13.24 10.43 -16.44
N GLY A 21 -13.34 9.31 -17.15
CA GLY A 21 -14.40 8.33 -16.95
C GLY A 21 -14.55 7.92 -15.48
N PRO A 22 -15.63 7.22 -15.11
CA PRO A 22 -15.93 6.87 -13.71
C PRO A 22 -14.74 6.23 -12.98
N ASP A 23 -13.88 5.51 -13.69
CA ASP A 23 -12.67 4.85 -13.17
C ASP A 23 -11.57 5.82 -12.69
N GLY A 24 -11.43 6.99 -13.35
CA GLY A 24 -10.44 8.01 -12.97
C GLY A 24 -10.80 8.70 -11.66
N THR A 25 -12.10 8.93 -11.44
CA THR A 25 -12.63 9.52 -10.21
C THR A 25 -12.56 8.52 -9.04
N ASP A 26 -12.87 7.24 -9.30
CA ASP A 26 -12.78 6.18 -8.28
C ASP A 26 -11.33 5.97 -7.80
N LEU A 27 -10.37 5.92 -8.73
CA LEU A 27 -8.96 5.79 -8.38
C LEU A 27 -8.44 6.98 -7.55
N GLN A 28 -8.84 8.21 -7.89
CA GLN A 28 -8.46 9.39 -7.11
C GLN A 28 -9.05 9.36 -5.70
N LEU A 29 -10.33 8.99 -5.55
CA LEU A 29 -10.96 8.85 -4.24
C LEU A 29 -10.28 7.75 -3.41
N TYR A 30 -9.92 6.64 -4.04
CA TYR A 30 -9.17 5.56 -3.42
C TYR A 30 -7.78 6.03 -2.97
N GLN A 31 -7.02 6.75 -3.80
CA GLN A 31 -5.73 7.33 -3.40
C GLN A 31 -5.86 8.30 -2.22
N GLU A 32 -6.86 9.18 -2.27
CA GLU A 32 -7.13 10.17 -1.23
C GLU A 32 -7.46 9.51 0.11
N LYS A 33 -8.21 8.40 0.10
CA LYS A 33 -8.46 7.58 1.29
C LYS A 33 -7.15 7.12 1.95
N PHE A 34 -6.14 6.72 1.16
CA PHE A 34 -4.83 6.34 1.69
C PHE A 34 -4.00 7.54 2.15
N ARG A 35 -3.99 8.65 1.39
CA ARG A 35 -3.24 9.87 1.74
C ARG A 35 -3.64 10.39 3.13
N ARG A 36 -4.93 10.37 3.45
CA ARG A 36 -5.45 10.83 4.76
C ARG A 36 -4.91 10.04 5.95
N ARG A 37 -4.54 8.78 5.74
CA ARG A 37 -4.04 7.89 6.80
C ARG A 37 -2.53 7.98 7.00
N LEU A 38 -1.77 8.48 6.02
CA LEU A 38 -0.30 8.51 6.09
C LEU A 38 0.21 9.35 7.26
N PRO A 39 1.26 8.92 7.98
CA PRO A 39 1.89 9.72 9.03
C PRO A 39 2.44 11.05 8.51
N HIS A 40 2.74 12.00 9.41
CA HIS A 40 3.30 13.30 8.99
C HIS A 40 4.77 13.17 8.57
N ALA A 41 5.50 12.23 9.16
CA ALA A 41 6.87 11.89 8.79
C ALA A 41 7.11 10.38 8.93
N LEU A 42 8.12 9.86 8.22
CA LEU A 42 8.59 8.49 8.48
C LEU A 42 9.13 8.34 9.90
N ASP A 43 9.60 9.43 10.52
CA ASP A 43 10.02 9.46 11.92
C ASP A 43 8.89 9.24 12.94
N ASP A 44 7.63 9.31 12.53
CA ASP A 44 6.50 8.96 13.38
C ASP A 44 6.31 7.44 13.49
N LEU A 45 6.97 6.67 12.63
CA LEU A 45 6.92 5.20 12.60
C LEU A 45 7.83 4.63 13.69
N ARG A 46 7.27 4.49 14.89
CA ARG A 46 7.95 4.06 16.13
C ARG A 46 7.55 2.67 16.58
N GLY A 47 7.01 1.87 15.66
CA GLY A 47 6.62 0.51 15.94
C GLY A 47 7.78 -0.37 16.41
N PRO A 48 7.44 -1.49 17.08
CA PRO A 48 8.41 -2.44 17.61
C PRO A 48 9.26 -3.05 16.48
N THR A 49 10.53 -3.34 16.80
CA THR A 49 11.49 -3.92 15.87
C THR A 49 11.75 -5.41 16.10
N GLN A 50 11.43 -5.91 17.30
CA GLN A 50 11.63 -7.29 17.72
C GLN A 50 10.51 -7.73 18.66
N GLY A 51 10.44 -9.04 18.91
CA GLY A 51 9.42 -9.64 19.77
C GLY A 51 8.14 -10.00 19.01
N VAL A 52 7.07 -10.17 19.77
CA VAL A 52 5.74 -10.53 19.25
C VAL A 52 4.83 -9.32 19.32
N VAL A 53 4.16 -9.02 18.21
CA VAL A 53 3.22 -7.90 18.10
C VAL A 53 1.83 -8.45 17.90
N GLU A 54 0.90 -8.03 18.74
CA GLU A 54 -0.51 -8.28 18.53
C GLU A 54 -1.13 -7.15 17.72
N ALA A 55 -1.52 -7.45 16.48
CA ALA A 55 -2.18 -6.49 15.61
C ALA A 55 -3.60 -6.16 16.15
N PRO A 56 -3.96 -4.87 16.24
CA PRO A 56 -5.31 -4.45 16.63
C PRO A 56 -6.37 -5.04 15.70
N ALA A 57 -7.58 -5.23 16.24
CA ALA A 57 -8.72 -5.73 15.47
C ALA A 57 -9.13 -4.78 14.33
N THR A 58 -8.77 -3.50 14.40
CA THR A 58 -8.93 -2.52 13.31
C THR A 58 -8.11 -2.88 12.06
N VAL A 59 -6.98 -3.56 12.25
CA VAL A 59 -6.03 -3.96 11.20
C VAL A 59 -6.24 -5.41 10.77
N VAL A 60 -6.46 -6.32 11.73
CA VAL A 60 -6.68 -7.76 11.46
C VAL A 60 -7.99 -8.20 12.08
N TRP A 61 -9.02 -8.32 11.23
CA TRP A 61 -10.39 -8.57 11.69
C TRP A 61 -10.63 -10.05 12.02
N SER A 62 -9.83 -10.97 11.47
CA SER A 62 -9.83 -12.39 11.84
C SER A 62 -8.50 -13.09 11.50
N GLY A 63 -8.18 -14.20 12.17
CA GLY A 63 -6.98 -15.00 11.92
C GLY A 63 -5.84 -14.79 12.93
N LEU A 64 -4.60 -15.02 12.49
CA LEU A 64 -3.39 -14.84 13.29
C LEU A 64 -3.18 -13.35 13.58
N ARG A 65 -3.32 -12.95 14.85
CA ARG A 65 -3.11 -11.57 15.29
C ARG A 65 -1.75 -11.34 15.92
N ALA A 66 -1.07 -12.40 16.36
CA ALA A 66 0.28 -12.33 16.91
C ALA A 66 1.31 -12.56 15.80
N PHE A 67 2.18 -11.59 15.57
CA PHE A 67 3.25 -11.63 14.58
C PHE A 67 4.61 -11.58 15.27
N GLU A 68 5.42 -12.61 15.07
CA GLU A 68 6.81 -12.61 15.53
C GLU A 68 7.70 -11.83 14.56
N LEU A 69 8.22 -10.67 14.99
CA LEU A 69 9.04 -9.78 14.16
C LEU A 69 10.42 -10.38 13.83
N GLY A 70 10.89 -11.34 14.63
CA GLY A 70 12.09 -12.12 14.32
C GLY A 70 11.91 -13.08 13.15
N ASN A 71 10.67 -13.39 12.78
CA ASN A 71 10.36 -14.23 11.62
C ASN A 71 10.02 -13.34 10.42
N GLU A 72 10.91 -13.31 9.43
CA GLU A 72 10.76 -12.47 8.24
C GLU A 72 9.41 -12.65 7.54
N ARG A 73 8.87 -13.87 7.46
CA ARG A 73 7.55 -14.11 6.86
C ARG A 73 6.43 -13.41 7.63
N GLN A 74 6.49 -13.46 8.96
CA GLN A 74 5.48 -12.83 9.82
C GLN A 74 5.65 -11.31 9.82
N LEU A 75 6.89 -10.80 9.86
CA LEU A 75 7.19 -9.39 9.68
C LEU A 75 6.63 -8.85 8.35
N MET A 76 6.88 -9.55 7.24
CA MET A 76 6.33 -9.19 5.93
C MET A 76 4.81 -9.21 5.94
N SER A 77 4.21 -10.22 6.58
CA SER A 77 2.75 -10.31 6.69
C SER A 77 2.18 -9.11 7.46
N LEU A 78 2.74 -8.77 8.62
CA LEU A 78 2.32 -7.63 9.42
C LEU A 78 2.41 -6.33 8.61
N TYR A 79 3.57 -6.05 8.01
CA TYR A 79 3.80 -4.80 7.29
C TYR A 79 2.87 -4.65 6.09
N ARG A 80 2.63 -5.73 5.34
CA ARG A 80 1.68 -5.70 4.21
C ARG A 80 0.26 -5.40 4.68
N THR A 81 -0.20 -6.05 5.74
CA THR A 81 -1.55 -5.83 6.26
C THR A 81 -1.71 -4.43 6.81
N VAL A 82 -0.74 -3.94 7.57
CA VAL A 82 -0.75 -2.58 8.15
C VAL A 82 -0.72 -1.51 7.03
N LEU A 83 0.06 -1.70 5.97
CA LEU A 83 0.08 -0.79 4.81
C LEU A 83 -1.25 -0.77 4.04
N ALA A 84 -1.96 -1.90 3.97
CA ALA A 84 -3.22 -2.01 3.25
C ALA A 84 -4.43 -1.52 4.07
N GLU A 85 -4.48 -1.85 5.36
CA GLU A 85 -5.66 -1.68 6.19
C GLU A 85 -5.50 -0.63 7.29
N GLY A 86 -4.26 -0.36 7.72
CA GLY A 86 -3.97 0.47 8.89
C GLY A 86 -4.45 1.92 8.75
N MET A 87 -4.93 2.46 9.86
CA MET A 87 -5.11 3.91 10.04
C MET A 87 -3.82 4.53 10.54
N ARG A 88 -3.74 5.87 10.56
CA ARG A 88 -2.55 6.62 10.98
C ARG A 88 -1.94 6.11 12.27
N GLU A 89 -2.78 5.83 13.26
CA GLU A 89 -2.39 5.36 14.59
C GLU A 89 -1.73 3.97 14.50
N ASP A 90 -2.35 3.05 13.76
CA ASP A 90 -1.82 1.71 13.51
C ASP A 90 -0.50 1.77 12.75
N LEU A 91 -0.39 2.64 11.74
CA LEU A 91 0.84 2.84 10.97
C LEU A 91 1.98 3.26 11.90
N CYS A 92 1.77 4.30 12.71
CA CYS A 92 2.77 4.82 13.64
C CYS A 92 3.14 3.80 14.73
N ALA A 93 2.17 3.02 15.21
CA ALA A 93 2.35 2.07 16.31
C ALA A 93 2.95 0.72 15.88
N LEU A 94 2.76 0.29 14.62
CA LEU A 94 3.14 -1.05 14.16
C LEU A 94 4.28 -1.05 13.14
N LEU A 95 4.46 0.04 12.40
CA LEU A 95 5.58 0.17 11.46
C LEU A 95 6.76 0.87 12.14
N ASN A 96 7.95 0.41 11.80
CA ASN A 96 9.19 1.04 12.18
C ASN A 96 9.85 1.64 10.92
N ARG A 97 10.34 2.88 11.04
CA ARG A 97 11.01 3.60 9.95
C ARG A 97 12.11 2.78 9.27
N ASP A 98 13.07 2.28 10.05
CA ASP A 98 14.28 1.66 9.50
C ASP A 98 13.97 0.31 8.85
N ILE A 99 13.04 -0.44 9.43
CA ILE A 99 12.55 -1.69 8.86
C ILE A 99 11.77 -1.42 7.57
N LEU A 100 10.89 -0.41 7.56
CA LEU A 100 10.14 -0.05 6.37
C LEU A 100 11.07 0.34 5.22
N LEU A 101 12.07 1.20 5.48
CA LEU A 101 13.08 1.57 4.48
C LEU A 101 13.84 0.34 3.98
N ARG A 102 14.34 -0.51 4.88
CA ARG A 102 15.09 -1.71 4.50
C ARG A 102 14.30 -2.65 3.59
N TRP A 103 13.01 -2.81 3.85
CA TRP A 103 12.17 -3.79 3.17
C TRP A 103 11.27 -3.20 2.09
N TRP A 104 11.28 -1.88 1.88
CA TRP A 104 10.44 -1.20 0.89
C TRP A 104 10.54 -1.82 -0.52
N PRO A 105 11.74 -2.12 -1.05
CA PRO A 105 11.87 -2.75 -2.38
C PRO A 105 11.09 -4.07 -2.51
N THR A 106 11.05 -4.86 -1.44
CA THR A 106 10.33 -6.14 -1.40
C THR A 106 8.84 -5.93 -1.14
N LEU A 107 8.47 -5.04 -0.21
CA LEU A 107 7.07 -4.75 0.14
C LEU A 107 6.30 -4.17 -1.03
N ARG A 108 6.92 -3.31 -1.84
CA ARG A 108 6.31 -2.68 -3.02
C ARG A 108 5.82 -3.68 -4.07
N ILE A 109 6.43 -4.86 -4.13
CA ILE A 109 6.01 -5.95 -5.04
C ILE A 109 4.80 -6.71 -4.46
N LEU A 110 4.63 -6.65 -3.14
CA LEU A 110 3.65 -7.43 -2.38
C LEU A 110 2.40 -6.62 -1.98
N VAL A 111 2.40 -5.31 -2.23
CA VAL A 111 1.35 -4.34 -1.94
C VAL A 111 0.91 -3.67 -3.25
N SER A 112 -0.31 -3.16 -3.32
CA SER A 112 -0.83 -2.56 -4.56
C SER A 112 -0.03 -1.34 -5.01
N THR A 113 0.10 -1.18 -6.33
CA THR A 113 0.83 -0.05 -6.94
C THR A 113 0.28 1.29 -6.50
N THR A 114 -1.03 1.40 -6.32
CA THR A 114 -1.69 2.63 -5.86
C THR A 114 -1.29 3.02 -4.44
N VAL A 115 -1.25 2.05 -3.51
CA VAL A 115 -0.79 2.31 -2.14
C VAL A 115 0.68 2.71 -2.17
N CYS A 116 1.53 1.99 -2.91
CA CYS A 116 2.95 2.32 -3.01
C CYS A 116 3.18 3.73 -3.60
N GLY A 117 2.44 4.10 -4.65
CA GLY A 117 2.50 5.43 -5.25
C GLY A 117 2.17 6.54 -4.26
N VAL A 118 1.10 6.35 -3.47
CA VAL A 118 0.70 7.31 -2.42
C VAL A 118 1.80 7.49 -1.35
N TRP A 119 2.44 6.40 -0.93
CA TRP A 119 3.56 6.47 0.03
C TRP A 119 4.80 7.13 -0.57
N GLU A 120 5.17 6.80 -1.80
CA GLU A 120 6.34 7.35 -2.50
C GLU A 120 6.17 8.83 -2.90
N GLU A 121 4.95 9.27 -3.17
CA GLU A 121 4.61 10.69 -3.34
C GLU A 121 4.84 11.47 -2.05
N ARG A 122 4.48 10.90 -0.90
CA ARG A 122 4.58 11.58 0.39
C ARG A 122 5.98 11.52 1.00
N PHE A 123 6.73 10.46 0.72
CA PHE A 123 8.02 10.16 1.33
C PHE A 123 9.09 9.91 0.25
N PRO A 124 9.87 10.94 -0.14
CA PRO A 124 10.91 10.82 -1.16
C PRO A 124 11.96 9.74 -0.86
N GLN A 125 12.18 9.42 0.42
CA GLN A 125 13.08 8.35 0.85
C GLN A 125 12.63 6.97 0.35
N LEU A 126 11.32 6.71 0.31
CA LEU A 126 10.77 5.45 -0.22
C LEU A 126 10.87 5.41 -1.74
N ARG A 127 10.62 6.54 -2.41
CA ARG A 127 10.77 6.66 -3.86
C ARG A 127 12.20 6.39 -4.31
N ALA A 128 13.19 6.91 -3.59
CA ALA A 128 14.61 6.64 -3.87
C ALA A 128 14.98 5.15 -3.78
N LEU A 129 14.21 4.36 -3.02
CA LEU A 129 14.40 2.92 -2.88
C LEU A 129 13.59 2.10 -3.89
N ALA A 130 12.68 2.73 -4.66
CA ALA A 130 11.82 2.01 -5.60
C ALA A 130 12.63 1.35 -6.73
N ASP A 131 13.73 1.98 -7.17
CA ASP A 131 14.61 1.46 -8.22
C ASP A 131 15.64 0.44 -7.70
N VAL A 132 15.75 0.28 -6.38
CA VAL A 132 16.64 -0.71 -5.77
C VAL A 132 16.02 -2.09 -5.96
N PRO A 133 16.76 -3.09 -6.47
CA PRO A 133 16.24 -4.44 -6.60
C PRO A 133 15.86 -5.01 -5.23
N PRO A 134 14.74 -5.77 -5.13
CA PRO A 134 14.34 -6.38 -3.87
C PRO A 134 15.45 -7.27 -3.32
N ALA A 135 15.72 -7.17 -2.02
CA ALA A 135 16.45 -8.21 -1.32
C ALA A 135 15.71 -9.53 -1.56
N GLN A 136 16.45 -10.57 -1.99
CA GLN A 136 15.92 -11.84 -2.48
C GLN A 136 14.70 -12.29 -1.66
N PRO A 137 13.55 -12.61 -2.30
CA PRO A 137 12.35 -12.96 -1.57
C PRO A 137 12.65 -14.13 -0.62
N PRO A 138 12.04 -14.18 0.59
CA PRO A 138 12.28 -15.26 1.54
C PRO A 138 12.19 -16.58 0.80
N ALA A 139 13.33 -17.26 0.68
CA ALA A 139 13.41 -18.54 0.00
C ALA A 139 12.25 -19.37 0.54
N ARG A 140 11.38 -19.87 -0.36
CA ARG A 140 10.30 -20.78 0.01
C ARG A 140 10.96 -21.98 0.67
N ARG A 141 11.16 -21.95 1.99
CA ARG A 141 11.61 -23.10 2.75
C ARG A 141 10.51 -24.13 2.55
N ARG A 142 10.79 -25.14 1.72
CA ARG A 142 10.00 -26.36 1.65
C ARG A 142 9.85 -26.80 3.11
N ARG A 143 8.61 -26.88 3.58
CA ARG A 143 8.32 -27.44 4.89
C ARG A 143 8.87 -28.87 4.87
N HIS A 144 10.00 -29.10 5.51
CA HIS A 144 10.34 -30.44 5.94
C HIS A 144 9.40 -30.76 7.08
N HIS A 145 8.25 -31.35 6.77
CA HIS A 145 7.54 -32.18 7.73
C HIS A 145 8.44 -33.37 8.04
N ARG A 146 9.34 -33.19 9.01
CA ARG A 146 9.95 -34.30 9.73
C ARG A 146 8.88 -34.79 10.70
N GLY A 147 8.03 -35.71 10.23
CA GLY A 147 7.17 -36.48 11.11
C GLY A 147 8.02 -37.27 12.10
N PRO A 148 7.58 -37.46 13.35
CA PRO A 148 8.31 -38.29 14.30
C PRO A 148 8.26 -39.75 13.83
N ALA A 149 9.43 -40.35 13.68
CA ALA A 149 9.57 -41.80 13.67
C ALA A 149 9.27 -42.29 15.09
N ALA A 150 8.19 -43.04 15.26
CA ALA A 150 7.95 -43.85 16.45
C ALA A 150 8.18 -45.31 16.06
N ALA A 151 9.01 -45.96 16.88
CA ALA A 151 9.46 -47.35 16.80
C ALA A 151 8.37 -48.34 17.25
#